data_AF-A0AA37TGT9-F1
#
_entry.id   AF-A0AA37TGT9-F1
#
_cell.length_a   1.000
_cell.length_b   1.000
_cell.length_c   1.000
_cell.angle_alpha   90.00
_cell.angle_beta   90.00
_cell.angle_gamma   90.00
#
_symmetry.space_group_name_H-M   'P 1'
#
loop_
_entity.id
_entity.type
_entity.pdbx_description
1 polymer ?
#
loop_
_entity_poly.entity_id
_entity_poly.type
_entity_poly.pdbx_seq_one_letter_code
_entity_poly.pdbx_strand_id
1 'polypeptide(L)'
;MLVNTYVQKLIRVRDRLNLDGAARMAVIGVELVVASLAERFAREVPRSIHGNATVQRAMAYIETHLSDTTLDPPQLAAAVGVSLRRLQELFHERGRHISDYIRGRRLEVAAQRLSDPACAHLSIGMLAYGCGFSSQAHFPRRFKDRYDMNPREYRQAHRRDVQSVAFALRLSSSLAE
;
A
#
# COMPACT_ATOMS: atom_id res chain seq x y z
N MET A 1 17.43 -24.59 18.19
CA MET A 1 17.81 -25.80 18.94
C MET A 1 16.66 -26.31 19.84
N LEU A 2 16.13 -25.51 20.77
CA LEU A 2 15.10 -25.97 21.73
C LEU A 2 13.77 -26.44 21.11
N VAL A 3 13.19 -25.71 20.15
CA VAL A 3 11.92 -26.08 19.50
C VAL A 3 12.03 -27.44 18.78
N ASN A 4 13.14 -27.69 18.10
CA ASN A 4 13.37 -28.96 17.41
C ASN A 4 13.41 -30.14 18.38
N THR A 5 14.14 -30.00 19.50
CA THR A 5 14.21 -31.02 20.54
C THR A 5 12.86 -31.25 21.21
N TYR A 6 12.07 -30.19 21.42
CA TYR A 6 10.72 -30.27 21.96
C TYR A 6 9.78 -31.08 21.05
N VAL A 7 9.73 -30.74 19.76
CA VAL A 7 8.90 -31.44 18.77
C VAL A 7 9.31 -32.91 18.64
N GLN A 8 10.61 -33.21 18.58
CA GLN A 8 11.10 -34.59 18.53
C GLN A 8 10.71 -35.41 19.77
N LYS A 9 10.74 -34.81 20.97
CA LYS A 9 10.26 -35.47 22.19
C LYS A 9 8.75 -35.67 22.16
N LEU A 10 7.98 -34.68 21.70
CA LEU A 10 6.51 -34.74 21.62
C LEU A 10 6.02 -35.87 20.70
N ILE A 11 6.69 -36.05 19.55
CA ILE A 11 6.41 -37.16 18.62
C ILE A 11 6.63 -38.52 19.30
N ARG A 12 7.63 -38.66 20.18
CA ARG A 12 7.92 -39.91 20.89
C ARG A 12 6.91 -40.28 21.98
N VAL A 13 6.28 -39.30 22.62
CA VAL A 13 5.28 -39.54 23.68
C VAL A 13 3.84 -39.36 23.21
N ARG A 14 3.61 -39.04 21.93
CA ARG A 14 2.30 -38.77 21.35
C ARG A 14 1.26 -39.85 21.69
N ASP A 15 1.64 -41.11 21.57
CA ASP A 15 0.71 -42.25 21.76
C ASP A 15 0.42 -42.52 23.24
N ARG A 16 1.04 -41.77 24.16
CA ARG A 16 0.82 -41.83 25.62
C ARG A 16 0.12 -40.59 26.16
N LEU A 17 -0.22 -39.61 25.31
CA LEU A 17 -0.90 -38.39 25.73
C LEU A 17 -2.41 -38.57 25.63
N ASN A 18 -3.12 -38.24 26.70
CA ASN A 18 -4.56 -37.99 26.65
C ASN A 18 -4.84 -36.62 26.02
N LEU A 19 -6.11 -36.34 25.69
CA LEU A 19 -6.52 -35.10 25.00
C LEU A 19 -6.10 -33.83 25.76
N ASP A 20 -6.22 -33.83 27.08
CA ASP A 20 -5.84 -32.70 27.95
C ASP A 20 -4.32 -32.49 27.98
N GLY A 21 -3.54 -33.58 28.06
CA GLY A 21 -2.09 -33.57 27.98
C GLY A 21 -1.59 -33.09 26.60
N ALA A 22 -2.23 -33.53 25.52
CA ALA A 22 -1.92 -33.08 24.17
C ALA A 22 -2.19 -31.59 23.98
N ALA A 23 -3.31 -31.07 24.50
CA ALA A 23 -3.65 -29.65 24.45
C ALA A 23 -2.65 -28.78 25.22
N ARG A 24 -2.27 -29.19 26.45
CA ARG A 24 -1.23 -28.49 27.24
C ARG A 24 0.12 -28.48 26.54
N MET A 25 0.49 -29.60 25.94
CA MET A 25 1.72 -29.69 25.17
C MET A 25 1.67 -28.83 23.89
N ALA A 26 0.51 -28.70 23.23
CA ALA A 26 0.38 -27.76 22.12
C ALA A 26 0.60 -26.30 22.56
N VAL A 27 -0.01 -25.89 23.68
CA VAL A 27 0.16 -24.53 24.24
C VAL A 27 1.61 -24.26 24.60
N ILE A 28 2.27 -25.17 25.32
CA ILE A 28 3.69 -25.04 25.67
C ILE A 28 4.56 -24.98 24.41
N GLY A 29 4.25 -25.76 23.38
CA GLY A 29 4.93 -25.70 22.10
C GLY A 29 4.81 -24.33 21.43
N VAL A 30 3.61 -23.74 21.44
CA VAL A 30 3.37 -22.39 20.92
C VAL A 30 4.16 -21.35 21.72
N GLU A 31 4.12 -21.41 23.05
CA GLU A 31 4.89 -20.50 23.92
C GLU A 31 6.40 -20.61 23.66
N LEU A 32 6.92 -21.81 23.44
CA LEU A 32 8.33 -22.05 23.14
C LEU A 32 8.73 -21.48 21.77
N VAL A 33 7.84 -21.57 20.77
CA VAL A 33 8.03 -20.95 19.46
C VAL A 33 8.02 -19.43 19.58
N VAL A 34 7.06 -18.86 20.31
CA VAL A 34 6.95 -17.42 20.56
C VAL A 34 8.20 -16.91 21.28
N ALA A 35 8.65 -17.58 22.34
CA ALA A 35 9.85 -17.23 23.08
C ALA A 35 11.12 -17.34 22.21
N SER A 36 11.23 -18.39 21.39
CA SER A 36 12.37 -18.58 20.48
C SER A 36 12.42 -17.53 19.38
N LEU A 37 11.26 -17.13 18.84
CA LEU A 37 11.15 -16.03 17.90
C LEU A 37 11.50 -14.71 18.58
N ALA A 38 10.95 -14.43 19.76
CA ALA A 38 11.24 -13.23 20.53
C ALA A 38 12.73 -13.10 20.88
N GLU A 39 13.40 -14.18 21.26
CA GLU A 39 14.83 -14.19 21.54
C GLU A 39 15.68 -13.99 20.28
N ARG A 40 15.25 -14.56 19.15
CA ARG A 40 15.89 -14.34 17.85
C ARG A 40 15.71 -12.89 17.39
N PHE A 41 14.54 -12.31 17.59
CA PHE A 41 14.30 -10.88 17.37
C PHE A 41 15.09 -10.02 18.35
N ALA A 42 15.22 -10.40 19.63
CA ALA A 42 15.97 -9.61 20.61
C ALA A 42 17.48 -9.58 20.34
N ARG A 43 18.05 -10.67 19.80
CA ARG A 43 19.49 -10.77 19.49
C ARG A 43 19.85 -10.17 18.13
N GLU A 44 18.90 -10.16 17.19
CA GLU A 44 19.04 -9.56 15.87
C GLU A 44 17.68 -9.00 15.46
N VAL A 45 17.29 -7.79 15.88
CA VAL A 45 16.35 -7.06 15.01
C VAL A 45 17.23 -6.40 13.96
N PRO A 46 17.33 -6.95 12.74
CA PRO A 46 18.17 -6.36 11.73
C PRO A 46 17.61 -4.96 11.47
N ARG A 47 18.49 -3.97 11.29
CA ARG A 47 18.09 -2.59 10.95
C ARG A 47 17.11 -2.52 9.76
N SER A 48 17.10 -3.56 8.91
CA SER A 48 16.18 -3.73 7.78
C SER A 48 14.71 -3.97 8.17
N ILE A 49 14.40 -4.67 9.27
CA ILE A 49 13.00 -4.90 9.71
C ILE A 49 12.39 -3.59 10.21
N HIS A 50 13.13 -2.86 11.07
CA HIS A 50 12.72 -1.53 11.53
C HIS A 50 12.58 -0.55 10.36
N GLY A 51 13.53 -0.55 9.42
CA GLY A 51 13.46 0.29 8.23
C GLY A 51 12.26 -0.02 7.34
N ASN A 52 11.94 -1.31 7.14
CA ASN A 52 10.74 -1.73 6.41
C ASN A 52 9.46 -1.25 7.11
N ALA A 53 9.35 -1.45 8.43
CA ALA A 53 8.18 -1.02 9.20
C ALA A 53 8.00 0.51 9.15
N THR A 54 9.07 1.30 9.25
CA THR A 54 9.02 2.76 9.11
C THR A 54 8.53 3.18 7.73
N VAL A 55 9.06 2.58 6.65
CA VAL A 55 8.63 2.90 5.29
C VAL A 55 7.16 2.54 5.07
N GLN A 56 6.70 1.39 5.58
CA GLN A 56 5.30 0.99 5.48
C GLN A 56 4.38 1.96 6.23
N ARG A 57 4.75 2.39 7.45
CA ARG A 57 4.03 3.43 8.18
C ARG A 57 3.99 4.75 7.42
N ALA A 58 5.09 5.12 6.77
CA ALA A 58 5.15 6.33 5.95
C ALA A 58 4.25 6.23 4.72
N MET A 59 4.26 5.10 4.03
CA MET A 59 3.36 4.86 2.89
C MET A 59 1.89 4.92 3.32
N ALA A 60 1.53 4.25 4.42
CA ALA A 60 0.17 4.29 4.95
C ALA A 60 -0.26 5.72 5.33
N TYR A 61 0.63 6.50 5.96
CA TYR A 61 0.36 7.90 6.28
C TYR A 61 0.15 8.75 5.02
N ILE A 62 0.96 8.53 3.97
CA ILE A 62 0.78 9.22 2.69
C ILE A 62 -0.60 8.92 2.13
N GLU A 63 -1.01 7.65 2.04
CA GLU A 63 -2.30 7.26 1.47
C GLU A 63 -3.49 7.96 2.15
N THR A 64 -3.46 8.08 3.48
CA THR A 64 -4.54 8.73 4.24
C THR A 64 -4.54 10.25 4.13
N HIS A 65 -3.41 10.86 3.71
CA HIS A 65 -3.24 12.31 3.59
C HIS A 65 -2.96 12.77 2.15
N LEU A 66 -3.21 11.94 1.14
CA LEU A 66 -2.85 12.25 -0.26
C LEU A 66 -3.50 13.55 -0.77
N SER A 67 -4.72 13.84 -0.31
CA SER A 67 -5.49 15.04 -0.68
C SER A 67 -4.98 16.32 0.00
N ASP A 68 -4.17 16.21 1.04
CA ASP A 68 -3.58 17.37 1.72
C ASP A 68 -2.48 17.97 0.85
N THR A 69 -2.69 19.20 0.38
CA THR A 69 -1.74 19.93 -0.48
C THR A 69 -0.45 20.32 0.25
N THR A 70 -0.47 20.35 1.58
CA THR A 70 0.66 20.75 2.44
C THR A 70 1.58 19.59 2.80
N LEU A 71 1.16 18.34 2.54
CA LEU A 71 1.95 17.15 2.84
C LEU A 71 3.33 17.21 2.20
N ASP A 72 4.36 17.29 3.05
CA ASP A 72 5.76 17.36 2.65
C ASP A 72 6.63 16.31 3.38
N PRO A 73 7.88 16.08 2.94
CA PRO A 73 8.77 15.11 3.59
C PRO A 73 9.07 15.39 5.08
N PRO A 74 9.30 16.66 5.52
CA PRO A 74 9.43 16.98 6.94
C PRO A 74 8.24 16.56 7.80
N GLN A 75 7.00 16.90 7.40
CA GLN A 75 5.78 16.54 8.11
C GLN A 75 5.61 15.02 8.17
N LEU A 76 5.86 14.33 7.06
CA LEU A 76 5.80 12.88 7.01
C LEU A 76 6.77 12.23 8.01
N ALA A 77 8.01 12.74 8.08
CA ALA A 77 9.02 12.24 9.01
C ALA A 77 8.62 12.43 10.47
N ALA A 78 8.08 13.61 10.80
CA ALA A 78 7.53 13.88 12.13
C ALA A 78 6.37 12.93 12.47
N ALA A 79 5.45 12.69 11.52
CA ALA A 79 4.30 11.82 11.72
C ALA A 79 4.68 10.34 11.94
N VAL A 80 5.75 9.85 11.31
CA VAL A 80 6.22 8.46 11.51
C VAL A 80 7.25 8.31 12.62
N GLY A 81 7.66 9.41 13.27
CA GLY A 81 8.56 9.40 14.42
C GLY A 81 10.03 9.11 14.08
N VAL A 82 10.51 9.57 12.92
CA VAL A 82 11.92 9.46 12.54
C VAL A 82 12.45 10.79 12.03
N SER A 83 13.78 10.97 12.02
CA SER A 83 14.39 12.13 11.38
C SER A 83 14.15 12.12 9.87
N LEU A 84 14.02 13.31 9.27
CA LEU A 84 13.88 13.46 7.82
C LEU A 84 15.01 12.75 7.07
N ARG A 85 16.25 12.93 7.52
CA ARG A 85 17.43 12.27 6.96
C ARG A 85 17.25 10.75 6.94
N ARG A 86 16.83 10.15 8.06
CA ARG A 86 16.64 8.70 8.13
C ARG A 86 15.53 8.23 7.20
N LEU A 87 14.43 8.98 7.11
CA LEU A 87 13.35 8.65 6.19
C LEU A 87 13.80 8.71 4.72
N GLN A 88 14.57 9.74 4.36
CA GLN A 88 15.15 9.89 3.02
C GLN A 88 16.09 8.72 2.70
N GLU A 89 17.01 8.36 3.60
CA GLU A 89 17.89 7.20 3.44
C GLU A 89 17.08 5.91 3.19
N LEU A 90 16.04 5.66 3.99
CA LEU A 90 15.18 4.49 3.84
C LEU A 90 14.43 4.45 2.50
N PHE A 91 13.99 5.60 2.00
CA PHE A 91 13.36 5.69 0.68
C PHE A 91 14.38 5.52 -0.46
N HIS A 92 15.58 6.09 -0.30
CA HIS A 92 16.70 5.97 -1.23
C HIS A 92 17.22 4.54 -1.36
N GLU A 93 17.34 3.79 -0.27
CA GLU A 93 17.65 2.35 -0.27
C GLU A 93 16.67 1.54 -1.14
N ARG A 94 15.46 2.08 -1.36
CA ARG A 94 14.40 1.49 -2.18
C ARG A 94 14.27 2.17 -3.56
N GLY A 95 15.27 2.94 -3.97
CA GLY A 95 15.34 3.59 -5.28
C GLY A 95 14.28 4.68 -5.51
N ARG A 96 13.72 5.28 -4.45
CA ARG A 96 12.63 6.25 -4.56
C ARG A 96 12.91 7.50 -3.76
N HIS A 97 12.55 8.67 -4.29
CA HIS A 97 12.45 9.90 -3.50
C HIS A 97 11.04 10.02 -2.91
N ILE A 98 10.95 10.51 -1.67
CA ILE A 98 9.66 10.69 -0.96
C ILE A 98 8.70 11.57 -1.77
N SER A 99 9.19 12.71 -2.26
CA SER A 99 8.35 13.65 -3.02
C SER A 99 7.87 13.07 -4.35
N ASP A 100 8.68 12.25 -5.01
CA ASP A 100 8.28 11.58 -6.25
C ASP A 100 7.25 10.48 -5.97
N TYR A 101 7.40 9.75 -4.86
CA TYR A 101 6.41 8.78 -4.42
C TYR A 101 5.06 9.44 -4.15
N ILE A 102 5.02 10.54 -3.38
CA ILE A 102 3.78 11.30 -3.11
C ILE A 102 3.14 11.75 -4.41
N ARG A 103 3.91 12.38 -5.31
CA ARG A 103 3.39 12.86 -6.60
C ARG A 103 2.86 11.73 -7.47
N GLY A 104 3.57 10.61 -7.54
CA GLY A 104 3.16 9.42 -8.30
C GLY A 104 1.82 8.88 -7.80
N ARG A 105 1.66 8.75 -6.48
CA ARG A 105 0.40 8.32 -5.87
C ARG A 105 -0.74 9.31 -6.12
N ARG A 106 -0.48 10.63 -6.02
CA ARG A 106 -1.48 11.66 -6.39
C ARG A 106 -1.92 11.57 -7.85
N LEU A 107 -0.99 11.30 -8.77
CA LEU A 107 -1.30 11.08 -10.19
C LEU A 107 -2.14 9.82 -10.41
N GLU A 108 -1.84 8.74 -9.69
CA GLU A 108 -2.59 7.48 -9.79
C GLU A 108 -4.03 7.62 -9.29
N VAL A 109 -4.24 8.31 -8.16
CA VAL A 109 -5.60 8.63 -7.69
C VAL A 109 -6.32 9.56 -8.68
N ALA A 110 -5.60 10.53 -9.26
CA ALA A 110 -6.18 11.41 -10.27
C ALA A 110 -6.61 10.62 -11.52
N ALA A 111 -5.81 9.67 -11.99
CA ALA A 111 -6.14 8.82 -13.13
C ALA A 111 -7.40 7.99 -12.86
N GLN A 112 -7.52 7.40 -11.65
CA GLN A 112 -8.72 6.67 -11.24
C GLN A 112 -9.97 7.56 -11.25
N ARG A 113 -9.88 8.79 -10.72
CA ARG A 113 -11.00 9.74 -10.77
C ARG A 113 -11.30 10.26 -12.18
N LEU A 114 -10.32 10.29 -13.08
CA LEU A 114 -10.52 10.72 -14.46
C LEU A 114 -11.24 9.66 -15.29
N SER A 115 -11.03 8.37 -15.00
CA SER A 115 -11.71 7.26 -15.67
C SER A 115 -13.07 6.92 -15.06
N ASP A 116 -13.32 7.31 -13.80
CA ASP A 116 -14.60 7.08 -13.12
C ASP A 116 -15.75 7.95 -13.70
N PRO A 117 -16.81 7.34 -14.25
CA PRO A 117 -17.99 8.06 -14.73
C PRO A 117 -18.67 8.93 -13.66
N ALA A 118 -18.64 8.53 -12.38
CA ALA A 118 -19.22 9.30 -11.29
C ALA A 118 -18.52 10.65 -11.11
N CYS A 119 -17.23 10.72 -11.44
CA CYS A 119 -16.41 11.94 -11.36
C CYS A 119 -16.44 12.78 -12.64
N ALA A 120 -17.20 12.38 -13.68
CA ALA A 120 -17.16 13.04 -14.98
C ALA A 120 -17.64 14.51 -14.98
N HIS A 121 -18.47 14.88 -14.00
CA HIS A 121 -18.98 16.24 -13.80
C HIS A 121 -17.92 17.19 -13.19
N LEU A 122 -16.85 16.67 -12.58
CA LEU A 122 -15.81 17.47 -11.96
C LEU A 122 -14.85 18.04 -12.99
N SER A 123 -14.50 19.33 -12.85
CA SER A 123 -13.46 19.94 -13.67
C SER A 123 -12.09 19.30 -13.38
N ILE A 124 -11.19 19.33 -14.37
CA ILE A 124 -9.82 18.81 -14.20
C ILE A 124 -9.10 19.52 -13.04
N GLY A 125 -9.33 20.82 -12.90
CA GLY A 125 -8.76 21.62 -11.81
C GLY A 125 -9.26 21.22 -10.42
N MET A 126 -10.57 20.98 -10.27
CA MET A 126 -11.16 20.51 -9.00
C MET A 126 -10.67 19.10 -8.64
N LEU A 127 -10.55 18.23 -9.64
CA LEU A 127 -10.03 16.88 -9.45
C LEU A 127 -8.57 16.93 -9.01
N ALA A 128 -7.73 17.74 -9.67
CA ALA A 128 -6.33 17.93 -9.30
C ALA A 128 -6.19 18.45 -7.85
N TYR A 129 -6.97 19.46 -7.48
CA TYR A 129 -6.98 19.99 -6.12
C TYR A 129 -7.39 18.93 -5.10
N GLY A 130 -8.48 18.18 -5.37
CA GLY A 130 -8.95 17.09 -4.52
C GLY A 130 -8.01 15.88 -4.46
N CYS A 131 -6.97 15.83 -5.30
CA CYS A 131 -5.89 14.85 -5.25
C CYS A 131 -4.62 15.43 -4.61
N GLY A 132 -4.67 16.62 -4.03
CA GLY A 132 -3.54 17.24 -3.32
C GLY A 132 -2.56 18.03 -4.20
N PHE A 133 -2.91 18.37 -5.44
CA PHE A 133 -2.10 19.30 -6.22
C PHE A 133 -2.41 20.75 -5.84
N SER A 134 -1.40 21.47 -5.34
CA SER A 134 -1.52 22.90 -4.98
C SER A 134 -1.64 23.84 -6.18
N SER A 135 -1.15 23.42 -7.35
CA SER A 135 -1.19 24.22 -8.58
C SER A 135 -1.75 23.42 -9.76
N GLN A 136 -2.85 23.93 -10.32
CA GLN A 136 -3.49 23.39 -11.52
C GLN A 136 -2.59 23.53 -12.76
N ALA A 137 -1.61 24.46 -12.77
CA ALA A 137 -0.75 24.69 -13.91
C ALA A 137 0.27 23.55 -14.12
N HIS A 138 0.72 22.90 -13.05
CA HIS A 138 1.71 21.82 -13.14
C HIS A 138 1.09 20.45 -13.36
N PHE A 139 -0.16 20.25 -12.91
CA PHE A 139 -0.84 18.96 -12.98
C PHE A 139 -0.92 18.39 -14.42
N PRO A 140 -1.41 19.11 -15.44
CA PRO A 140 -1.54 18.56 -16.79
C PRO A 140 -0.22 18.09 -17.38
N ARG A 141 0.86 18.85 -17.15
CA ARG A 141 2.20 18.47 -17.62
C ARG A 141 2.68 17.20 -16.94
N ARG A 142 2.62 17.15 -15.60
CA ARG A 142 3.02 15.97 -14.83
C ARG A 142 2.19 14.73 -15.14
N PHE A 143 0.91 14.92 -15.42
CA PHE A 143 0.01 13.84 -15.82
C PHE A 143 0.41 13.32 -17.21
N LYS A 144 0.65 14.21 -18.17
CA LYS A 144 1.14 13.84 -19.51
C LYS A 144 2.49 13.14 -19.45
N ASP A 145 3.42 13.62 -18.63
CA ASP A 145 4.74 12.98 -18.46
C ASP A 145 4.65 11.53 -17.92
N ARG A 146 3.57 11.18 -17.21
CA ARG A 146 3.36 9.86 -16.58
C ARG A 146 2.53 8.91 -17.43
N TYR A 147 1.55 9.43 -18.17
CA TYR A 147 0.52 8.65 -18.88
C TYR A 147 0.51 8.88 -20.40
N ASP A 148 1.44 9.67 -20.93
CA ASP A 148 1.57 10.05 -22.34
C ASP A 148 0.33 10.74 -22.96
N MET A 149 -0.66 11.07 -22.13
CA MET A 149 -1.92 11.72 -22.51
C MET A 149 -2.23 12.85 -21.54
N ASN A 150 -2.85 13.92 -22.01
CA ASN A 150 -3.32 14.93 -21.09
C ASN A 150 -4.57 14.45 -20.31
N PRO A 151 -4.89 15.04 -19.14
CA PRO A 151 -6.02 14.59 -18.31
C PRO A 151 -7.38 14.54 -19.04
N ARG A 152 -7.60 15.46 -19.99
CA ARG A 152 -8.87 15.55 -20.74
C ARG A 152 -8.96 14.42 -21.77
N GLU A 153 -7.88 14.16 -22.51
CA GLU A 153 -7.77 13.03 -23.44
C GLU A 153 -7.95 11.71 -22.70
N TYR A 154 -7.27 11.53 -21.57
CA TYR A 154 -7.37 10.33 -20.74
C TYR A 154 -8.82 10.05 -20.32
N ARG A 155 -9.54 11.07 -19.84
CA ARG A 155 -10.97 10.97 -19.51
C ARG A 155 -11.83 10.61 -20.72
N GLN A 156 -11.58 11.22 -21.88
CA GLN A 156 -12.35 10.95 -23.09
C GLN A 156 -12.16 9.53 -23.60
N ALA A 157 -10.92 9.01 -23.58
CA ALA A 157 -10.62 7.63 -23.96
C ALA A 157 -11.42 6.64 -23.12
N HIS A 158 -11.36 6.78 -21.78
CA HIS A 158 -12.07 5.87 -20.87
C HIS A 158 -13.60 5.99 -20.97
N ARG A 159 -14.14 7.17 -21.31
CA ARG A 159 -15.58 7.31 -21.58
C ARG A 159 -16.02 6.58 -22.85
N ARG A 160 -15.20 6.59 -23.90
CA ARG A 160 -15.49 5.85 -25.14
C ARG A 160 -15.50 4.34 -24.90
N ASP A 161 -14.57 3.83 -24.10
CA ASP A 161 -14.50 2.40 -23.76
C ASP A 161 -15.72 1.95 -22.93
N VAL A 162 -16.15 2.73 -21.95
CA VAL A 162 -17.37 2.40 -21.18
C VAL A 162 -18.62 2.43 -22.07
N GLN A 163 -18.70 3.38 -23.02
CA GLN A 163 -19.83 3.47 -23.95
C GLN A 163 -19.86 2.33 -24.96
N SER A 164 -18.71 1.89 -25.48
CA SER A 164 -18.63 0.77 -26.44
C SER A 164 -19.03 -0.56 -25.79
N VAL A 165 -18.57 -0.82 -24.56
CA VAL A 165 -18.96 -2.00 -23.78
C VAL A 165 -20.45 -1.98 -23.44
N ALA A 166 -20.97 -0.85 -22.95
CA ALA A 166 -22.39 -0.72 -22.63
C ALA A 166 -23.29 -0.89 -23.86
N PHE A 167 -22.85 -0.43 -25.03
CA PHE A 167 -23.56 -0.62 -26.29
C PHE A 167 -23.55 -2.10 -26.74
N ALA A 168 -22.40 -2.77 -26.68
CA ALA A 168 -22.29 -4.20 -26.99
C ALA A 168 -23.19 -5.07 -26.09
N LEU A 169 -23.24 -4.77 -24.79
CA LEU A 169 -24.10 -5.49 -23.85
C LEU A 169 -25.60 -5.30 -24.17
N ARG A 170 -26.03 -4.07 -24.51
CA ARG A 170 -27.43 -3.81 -24.89
C ARG A 170 -27.84 -4.51 -26.18
N LEU A 171 -26.94 -4.60 -27.16
CA LEU A 171 -27.19 -5.34 -28.39
C LEU A 171 -27.29 -6.85 -28.13
N SER A 172 -26.47 -7.40 -27.24
CA SER A 172 -26.54 -8.81 -26.87
C SER A 172 -27.85 -9.18 -26.15
N SER A 173 -28.39 -8.28 -25.32
CA SER A 173 -29.69 -8.47 -24.67
C SER A 173 -30.88 -8.30 -25.60
N SER A 174 -30.77 -7.44 -26.63
CA SER A 174 -31.83 -7.19 -27.61
C SER A 174 -31.94 -8.25 -28.72
N LEU A 175 -30.92 -9.08 -28.90
CA LEU A 175 -30.94 -10.21 -29.86
C LEU A 175 -31.35 -11.54 -29.21
N ALA A 176 -31.54 -11.55 -27.89
CA ALA A 176 -31.97 -12.71 -27.11
C ALA A 176 -33.49 -12.70 -26.78
N GLU A 177 -34.22 -11.68 -27.24
CA GLU A 177 -35.69 -11.57 -27.24
C GLU A 177 -36.23 -11.72 -28.67
#